data_AF-A0A353NM60-F1
#
_entry.id   AF-A0A353NM60-F1
#
_cell.length_a   1.000
_cell.length_b   1.000
_cell.length_c   1.000
_cell.angle_alpha   90.00
_cell.angle_beta   90.00
_cell.angle_gamma   90.00
#
_symmetry.space_group_name_H-M   'P 1'
#
loop_
_entity.id
_entity.type
_entity.pdbx_description
1 polymer ?
#
loop_
_entity_poly.entity_id
_entity_poly.type
_entity_poly.pdbx_seq_one_letter_code
_entity_poly.pdbx_strand_id
1 'polypeptide(L)'
;MENIRFLSLFVLVVSGLLFRPQGVFADDSAETLVKVDKGDVVWSIEDGEAQQIYFSSYQSGKSGWSEPVKVTNDFYRNGHPVIDAGKSGKRMLVWTAGSGSDYIIRYSVGKDDTWSEPESIPSQLQENLAPSVVIDKSGATWVVWSANDGGQDEIYFAKYSGSNWTIPMRVNSGNDVPDILPVIALNAKGTPEVTWQGYRHDTYVQLQSTWNGEGWSEEIELEAASEETEVAEVTEETSTETATNASIANMPSFIEHPEYAFLRVYKSSIVK
;
A
#
# COMPACT_ATOMS: atom_id res chain seq x y z
N MET A 1 -2.60 30.72 -3.69
CA MET A 1 -2.40 29.35 -4.19
C MET A 1 -2.58 28.45 -3.00
N GLU A 2 -3.77 27.89 -2.88
CA GLU A 2 -4.18 27.07 -1.75
C GLU A 2 -3.44 25.73 -1.79
N ASN A 3 -2.86 25.35 -0.65
CA ASN A 3 -2.30 24.03 -0.44
C ASN A 3 -3.44 23.01 -0.56
N ILE A 4 -3.45 22.21 -1.63
CA ILE A 4 -4.29 21.02 -1.71
C ILE A 4 -3.75 20.05 -0.64
N ARG A 5 -4.36 20.10 0.55
CA ARG A 5 -4.16 19.11 1.59
C ARG A 5 -4.95 17.87 1.21
N PHE A 6 -4.30 16.91 0.56
CA PHE A 6 -4.83 15.55 0.53
C PHE A 6 -4.77 15.01 1.96
N LEU A 7 -5.94 14.75 2.53
CA LEU A 7 -6.08 14.05 3.79
C LEU A 7 -5.60 12.60 3.54
N SER A 8 -4.30 12.33 3.74
CA SER A 8 -3.81 10.95 3.87
C SER A 8 -4.29 10.43 5.22
N LEU A 9 -5.43 9.76 5.21
CA LEU A 9 -5.98 9.13 6.40
C LEU A 9 -6.01 7.60 6.22
N PHE A 10 -5.35 6.97 7.19
CA PHE A 10 -5.33 5.56 7.57
C PHE A 10 -4.38 4.60 6.85
N VAL A 11 -3.38 4.21 7.66
CA VAL A 11 -2.76 2.88 7.70
C VAL A 11 -3.85 1.81 7.57
N LEU A 12 -4.05 1.32 6.34
CA LEU A 12 -4.81 0.10 6.12
C LEU A 12 -3.86 -1.07 6.39
N VAL A 13 -3.91 -1.58 7.62
CA VAL A 13 -3.40 -2.92 7.90
C VAL A 13 -4.27 -3.86 7.07
N VAL A 14 -3.78 -4.25 5.89
CA VAL A 14 -4.36 -5.34 5.11
C VAL A 14 -4.09 -6.64 5.87
N SER A 15 -4.92 -6.93 6.87
CA SER A 15 -5.11 -8.28 7.37
C SER A 15 -6.35 -8.84 6.70
N GLY A 16 -6.14 -9.78 5.79
CA GLY A 16 -7.23 -10.52 5.17
C GLY A 16 -8.16 -11.11 6.22
N LEU A 17 -9.46 -11.03 5.91
CA LEU A 17 -10.60 -11.75 6.49
C LEU A 17 -10.44 -12.21 7.95
N LEU A 18 -11.13 -11.53 8.86
CA LEU A 18 -11.76 -12.20 10.00
C LEU A 18 -13.27 -12.19 9.81
N PHE A 19 -13.80 -13.24 9.19
CA PHE A 19 -15.19 -13.62 9.37
C PHE A 19 -15.34 -14.18 10.78
N ARG A 20 -16.27 -13.63 11.58
CA ARG A 20 -16.80 -14.31 12.77
C ARG A 20 -18.33 -14.32 12.68
N PRO A 21 -18.98 -15.48 12.46
CA PRO A 21 -20.37 -15.63 12.87
C PRO A 21 -20.37 -15.81 14.40
N GLN A 22 -21.20 -15.03 15.10
CA GLN A 22 -21.35 -15.16 16.56
C GLN A 22 -22.04 -16.47 16.96
N GLY A 23 -21.61 -17.02 18.10
CA GLY A 23 -22.41 -17.95 18.89
C GLY A 23 -21.60 -18.80 19.88
N VAL A 24 -21.88 -18.56 21.17
CA VAL A 24 -21.59 -19.38 22.38
C VAL A 24 -20.34 -18.99 23.19
N PHE A 25 -20.60 -18.68 24.47
CA PHE A 25 -19.73 -18.13 25.50
C PHE A 25 -18.60 -19.06 25.98
N ALA A 26 -17.58 -18.40 26.55
CA ALA A 26 -16.48 -18.88 27.39
C ALA A 26 -15.31 -19.57 26.67
N ASP A 27 -14.15 -18.90 26.62
CA ASP A 27 -12.99 -19.22 27.47
C ASP A 27 -11.83 -18.24 27.16
N ASP A 28 -10.97 -18.04 28.15
CA ASP A 28 -9.79 -17.19 28.20
C ASP A 28 -8.84 -17.47 27.02
N SER A 29 -8.92 -16.70 25.93
CA SER A 29 -8.06 -16.89 24.75
C SER A 29 -7.08 -15.74 24.62
N ALA A 30 -5.82 -16.03 24.97
CA ALA A 30 -4.66 -15.20 24.70
C ALA A 30 -4.80 -14.41 23.39
N GLU A 31 -4.64 -13.08 23.48
CA GLU A 31 -4.47 -12.24 22.30
C GLU A 31 -3.41 -12.90 21.42
N THR A 32 -3.81 -13.34 20.23
CA THR A 32 -2.89 -13.97 19.30
C THR A 32 -2.01 -12.86 18.75
N LEU A 33 -0.93 -12.55 19.47
CA LEU A 33 0.09 -11.62 19.03
C LEU A 33 0.61 -12.10 17.68
N VAL A 34 0.30 -11.37 16.62
CA VAL A 34 0.85 -11.63 15.29
C VAL A 34 2.32 -11.28 15.37
N LYS A 35 3.17 -12.28 15.59
CA LYS A 35 4.62 -12.10 15.58
C LYS A 35 5.06 -11.64 14.18
N VAL A 36 5.42 -10.37 14.07
CA VAL A 36 6.02 -9.82 12.85
C VAL A 36 7.47 -10.25 12.81
N ASP A 37 7.81 -11.16 11.90
CA ASP A 37 9.19 -11.61 11.75
C ASP A 37 9.99 -10.70 10.80
N LYS A 38 9.31 -10.02 9.86
CA LYS A 38 9.90 -9.09 8.91
C LYS A 38 8.97 -7.93 8.60
N GLY A 39 9.54 -6.76 8.35
CA GLY A 39 8.82 -5.60 7.86
C GLY A 39 9.72 -4.69 7.02
N ASP A 40 9.10 -3.92 6.14
CA ASP A 40 9.75 -2.87 5.36
C ASP A 40 8.96 -1.57 5.58
N VAL A 41 9.65 -0.47 5.82
CA VAL A 41 9.04 0.86 5.86
C VAL A 41 9.72 1.75 4.83
N VAL A 42 8.90 2.49 4.09
CA VAL A 42 9.35 3.52 3.14
C VAL A 42 8.64 4.82 3.46
N TRP A 43 9.32 5.95 3.34
CA TRP A 43 8.73 7.25 3.66
C TRP A 43 9.29 8.36 2.78
N SER A 44 8.47 9.39 2.58
CA SER A 44 8.90 10.63 1.94
C SER A 44 9.25 11.67 3.00
N ILE A 45 10.40 12.33 2.83
CA ILE A 45 10.82 13.47 3.66
C ILE A 45 11.53 14.50 2.79
N GLU A 46 11.37 15.77 3.12
CA GLU A 46 12.12 16.85 2.50
C GLU A 46 13.58 16.80 2.99
N ASP A 47 14.51 16.62 2.05
CA ASP A 47 15.95 16.54 2.34
C ASP A 47 16.70 17.54 1.45
N GLY A 48 16.90 18.73 2.02
CA GLY A 48 17.55 19.85 1.34
C GLY A 48 16.64 20.51 0.30
N GLU A 49 16.72 20.05 -0.94
CA GLU A 49 16.13 20.73 -2.10
C GLU A 49 14.86 20.06 -2.66
N ALA A 50 14.56 18.82 -2.26
CA ALA A 50 13.42 18.07 -2.77
C ALA A 50 12.90 17.03 -1.77
N GLN A 51 11.66 16.56 -1.99
CA GLN A 51 11.12 15.39 -1.28
C GLN A 51 11.77 14.12 -1.81
N GLN A 52 12.32 13.32 -0.90
CA GLN A 52 13.12 12.14 -1.19
C GLN A 52 12.51 10.91 -0.52
N ILE A 53 12.67 9.74 -1.14
CA ILE A 53 12.19 8.47 -0.57
C ILE A 53 13.32 7.77 0.17
N TYR A 54 13.02 7.36 1.39
CA TYR A 54 13.87 6.57 2.25
C TYR A 54 13.26 5.21 2.54
N PHE A 55 14.11 4.26 2.91
CA PHE A 55 13.77 2.88 3.23
C PHE A 55 14.45 2.43 4.52
N SER A 56 13.78 1.57 5.30
CA SER A 56 14.36 0.80 6.38
C SER A 56 13.66 -0.56 6.48
N SER A 57 14.38 -1.58 6.93
CA SER A 57 13.84 -2.93 7.11
C SER A 57 13.97 -3.43 8.54
N TYR A 58 12.99 -4.24 8.95
CA TYR A 58 12.95 -4.92 10.24
C TYR A 58 13.07 -6.42 10.03
N GLN A 59 13.87 -7.07 10.88
CA GLN A 59 13.99 -8.52 10.96
C GLN A 59 14.05 -8.93 12.43
N SER A 60 13.12 -9.77 12.86
CA SER A 60 13.13 -10.32 14.23
C SER A 60 14.45 -11.03 14.52
N GLY A 61 15.00 -10.78 15.71
CA GLY A 61 16.32 -11.27 16.13
C GLY A 61 17.50 -10.34 15.81
N LYS A 62 17.28 -9.24 15.07
CA LYS A 62 18.24 -8.14 14.92
C LYS A 62 17.97 -7.01 15.92
N SER A 63 18.86 -6.01 15.96
CA SER A 63 18.83 -4.86 16.86
C SER A 63 17.73 -3.82 16.58
N GLY A 64 16.67 -4.18 15.85
CA GLY A 64 15.58 -3.28 15.47
C GLY A 64 15.49 -3.04 13.96
N TRP A 65 14.97 -1.87 13.59
CA TRP A 65 14.96 -1.35 12.22
C TRP A 65 16.40 -1.07 11.74
N SER A 66 16.67 -1.28 10.46
CA SER A 66 17.96 -0.93 9.85
C SER A 66 18.14 0.59 9.79
N GLU A 67 19.38 1.03 9.62
CA GLU A 67 19.66 2.43 9.31
C GLU A 67 18.89 2.87 8.04
N PRO A 68 18.33 4.09 8.03
CA PRO A 68 17.68 4.65 6.85
C PRO A 68 18.58 4.67 5.61
N VAL A 69 18.04 4.19 4.49
CA VAL A 69 18.69 4.24 3.18
C VAL A 69 17.90 5.18 2.28
N LYS A 70 18.54 6.22 1.76
CA LYS A 70 17.97 7.09 0.71
C LYS A 70 17.94 6.32 -0.61
N VAL A 71 16.77 6.22 -1.24
CA VAL A 71 16.57 5.48 -2.50
C VAL A 71 16.57 6.40 -3.72
N THR A 72 16.08 7.63 -3.57
CA THR A 72 16.01 8.60 -4.66
C THR A 72 17.30 9.43 -4.78
N ASN A 73 17.63 9.83 -6.01
CA ASN A 73 18.81 10.61 -6.34
C ASN A 73 18.50 11.73 -7.38
N ASP A 74 17.25 12.16 -7.43
CA ASP A 74 16.73 13.15 -8.36
C ASP A 74 16.11 14.35 -7.63
N PHE A 75 15.62 15.32 -8.40
CA PHE A 75 15.01 16.56 -7.88
C PHE A 75 13.48 16.59 -8.05
N TYR A 76 12.84 15.44 -8.28
CA TYR A 76 11.39 15.39 -8.29
C TYR A 76 10.83 15.62 -6.89
N ARG A 77 9.56 16.03 -6.82
CA ARG A 77 8.77 15.90 -5.59
C ARG A 77 8.34 14.45 -5.47
N ASN A 78 9.15 13.64 -4.77
CA ASN A 78 8.88 12.21 -4.62
C ASN A 78 7.97 11.95 -3.41
N GLY A 79 6.81 11.33 -3.65
CA GLY A 79 5.78 11.11 -2.64
C GLY A 79 4.97 9.84 -2.89
N HIS A 80 4.12 9.49 -1.92
CA HIS A 80 3.31 8.27 -1.92
C HIS A 80 4.13 6.99 -2.21
N PRO A 81 5.24 6.74 -1.49
CA PRO A 81 6.02 5.53 -1.70
C PRO A 81 5.24 4.31 -1.19
N VAL A 82 5.27 3.22 -1.96
CA VAL A 82 4.70 1.92 -1.62
C VAL A 82 5.70 0.83 -1.94
N ILE A 83 5.71 -0.25 -1.16
CA ILE A 83 6.67 -1.34 -1.31
C ILE A 83 6.03 -2.71 -1.13
N ASP A 84 6.51 -3.69 -1.89
CA ASP A 84 6.25 -5.10 -1.61
C ASP A 84 7.49 -5.96 -1.87
N ALA A 85 7.55 -7.13 -1.24
CA ALA A 85 8.64 -8.09 -1.41
C ALA A 85 8.13 -9.49 -1.78
N GLY A 86 8.79 -10.10 -2.76
CA GLY A 86 8.59 -11.50 -3.10
C GLY A 86 9.35 -12.44 -2.15
N LYS A 87 9.06 -13.75 -2.24
CA LYS A 87 9.70 -14.79 -1.40
C LYS A 87 11.24 -14.84 -1.51
N SER A 88 11.81 -14.36 -2.61
CA SER A 88 13.26 -14.30 -2.82
C SER A 88 13.95 -13.16 -2.06
N GLY A 89 13.18 -12.30 -1.38
CA GLY A 89 13.67 -11.06 -0.78
C GLY A 89 13.83 -9.92 -1.79
N LYS A 90 13.50 -10.14 -3.06
CA LYS A 90 13.42 -9.07 -4.07
C LYS A 90 12.26 -8.14 -3.70
N ARG A 91 12.54 -6.85 -3.64
CA ARG A 91 11.59 -5.77 -3.36
C ARG A 91 11.30 -4.98 -4.62
N MET A 92 10.07 -4.48 -4.70
CA MET A 92 9.69 -3.41 -5.60
C MET A 92 9.22 -2.23 -4.77
N LEU A 93 9.94 -1.11 -4.84
CA LEU A 93 9.50 0.18 -4.32
C LEU A 93 9.02 1.04 -5.48
N VAL A 94 7.83 1.61 -5.35
CA VAL A 94 7.15 2.42 -6.36
C VAL A 94 6.69 3.72 -5.71
N TRP A 95 6.77 4.83 -6.42
CA TRP A 95 6.33 6.13 -5.91
C TRP A 95 5.89 7.06 -7.04
N THR A 96 5.16 8.11 -6.68
CA THR A 96 4.85 9.23 -7.56
C THR A 96 6.00 10.22 -7.53
N ALA A 97 6.48 10.64 -8.70
CA ALA A 97 7.49 11.68 -8.84
C ALA A 97 6.91 12.86 -9.65
N GLY A 98 6.85 14.03 -9.03
CA GLY A 98 6.26 15.24 -9.64
C GLY A 98 7.29 16.29 -10.04
N SER A 99 7.16 16.87 -11.24
CA SER A 99 7.91 18.05 -11.69
C SER A 99 6.96 19.02 -12.39
N GLY A 100 6.66 20.17 -11.75
CA GLY A 100 5.62 21.07 -12.25
C GLY A 100 4.24 20.40 -12.23
N SER A 101 3.61 20.27 -13.40
CA SER A 101 2.37 19.52 -13.65
C SER A 101 2.60 18.06 -14.04
N ASP A 102 3.84 17.65 -14.27
CA ASP A 102 4.14 16.32 -14.78
C ASP A 102 4.32 15.35 -13.61
N TYR A 103 3.43 14.36 -13.52
CA TYR A 103 3.48 13.30 -12.53
C TYR A 103 3.68 11.94 -13.22
N ILE A 104 4.74 11.25 -12.82
CA ILE A 104 5.12 9.94 -13.34
C ILE A 104 5.25 8.93 -12.20
N ILE A 105 5.07 7.65 -12.52
CA ILE A 105 5.40 6.56 -11.59
C ILE A 105 6.85 6.15 -11.77
N ARG A 106 7.62 6.26 -10.69
CA ARG A 106 9.00 5.75 -10.63
C ARG A 106 9.07 4.51 -9.77
N TYR A 107 10.11 3.72 -10.01
CA TYR A 107 10.38 2.51 -9.26
C TYR A 107 11.87 2.28 -9.06
N SER A 108 12.20 1.48 -8.04
CA SER A 108 13.53 0.93 -7.84
C SER A 108 13.41 -0.51 -7.33
N VAL A 109 14.31 -1.37 -7.81
CA VAL A 109 14.36 -2.78 -7.43
C VAL A 109 15.38 -2.96 -6.33
N GLY A 110 14.92 -3.51 -5.20
CA GLY A 110 15.74 -3.68 -4.01
C GLY A 110 16.03 -5.14 -3.69
N LYS A 111 17.15 -5.39 -3.02
CA LYS A 111 17.40 -6.61 -2.27
C LYS A 111 18.30 -6.28 -1.09
N ASP A 112 17.91 -6.77 0.09
CA ASP A 112 18.53 -6.35 1.35
C ASP A 112 18.49 -4.81 1.46
N ASP A 113 19.62 -4.15 1.71
CA ASP A 113 19.71 -2.69 1.83
C ASP A 113 20.29 -2.02 0.56
N THR A 114 20.31 -2.74 -0.57
CA THR A 114 20.81 -2.25 -1.87
C THR A 114 19.67 -2.06 -2.86
N TRP A 115 19.69 -0.94 -3.57
CA TRP A 115 18.69 -0.51 -4.54
C TRP A 115 19.30 -0.28 -5.92
N SER A 116 18.54 -0.54 -6.98
CA SER A 116 18.90 -0.13 -8.34
C SER A 116 18.74 1.38 -8.50
N GLU A 117 19.33 1.93 -9.56
CA GLU A 117 19.00 3.28 -10.00
C GLU A 117 17.49 3.43 -10.21
N PRO A 118 16.87 4.53 -9.76
CA PRO A 118 15.47 4.80 -10.00
C PRO A 118 15.12 4.92 -11.49
N GLU A 119 14.13 4.17 -11.93
CA GLU A 119 13.61 4.19 -13.30
C GLU A 119 12.13 4.64 -13.31
N SER A 120 11.62 4.97 -14.50
CA SER A 120 10.20 5.29 -14.69
C SER A 120 9.46 4.09 -15.28
N ILE A 121 8.23 3.84 -14.83
CA ILE A 121 7.35 2.91 -15.54
C ILE A 121 6.99 3.56 -16.89
N PRO A 122 7.26 2.90 -18.04
CA PRO A 122 6.94 3.48 -19.34
C PRO A 122 5.45 3.75 -19.49
N SER A 123 5.07 5.02 -19.67
CA SER A 123 3.69 5.46 -19.81
C SER A 123 3.61 6.62 -20.79
N GLN A 124 2.49 6.70 -21.52
CA GLN A 124 2.09 7.86 -22.33
C GLN A 124 0.91 8.60 -21.67
N LEU A 125 0.54 8.19 -20.45
CA LEU A 125 -0.54 8.76 -19.67
C LEU A 125 -0.05 9.99 -18.90
N GLN A 126 -0.98 10.85 -18.57
CA GLN A 126 -0.80 12.07 -17.79
C GLN A 126 -1.22 11.82 -16.34
N GLU A 127 -0.74 12.68 -15.44
CA GLU A 127 -1.11 12.70 -14.02
C GLU A 127 -1.05 11.32 -13.33
N ASN A 128 0.08 10.63 -13.41
CA ASN A 128 0.22 9.30 -12.84
C ASN A 128 0.44 9.39 -11.32
N LEU A 129 -0.57 9.03 -10.53
CA LEU A 129 -0.68 9.29 -9.10
C LEU A 129 -1.08 8.04 -8.30
N ALA A 130 -0.79 8.09 -7.00
CA ALA A 130 -1.25 7.11 -5.99
C ALA A 130 -1.00 5.64 -6.39
N PRO A 131 0.27 5.24 -6.61
CA PRO A 131 0.56 3.87 -6.98
C PRO A 131 0.28 2.89 -5.83
N SER A 132 -0.09 1.67 -6.18
CA SER A 132 -0.13 0.51 -5.29
C SER A 132 0.59 -0.67 -5.96
N VAL A 133 1.25 -1.52 -5.17
CA VAL A 133 2.13 -2.57 -5.68
C VAL A 133 1.94 -3.89 -4.95
N VAL A 134 1.99 -4.99 -5.71
CA VAL A 134 2.09 -6.34 -5.15
C VAL A 134 3.00 -7.24 -5.98
N ILE A 135 3.71 -8.17 -5.34
CA ILE A 135 4.50 -9.20 -6.01
C ILE A 135 3.76 -10.54 -5.89
N ASP A 136 3.40 -11.12 -7.03
CA ASP A 136 2.66 -12.37 -7.07
C ASP A 136 3.54 -13.59 -6.74
N LYS A 137 2.90 -14.76 -6.61
CA LYS A 137 3.59 -16.03 -6.27
C LYS A 137 4.62 -16.47 -7.32
N SER A 138 4.51 -15.98 -8.57
CA SER A 138 5.48 -16.23 -9.64
C SER A 138 6.70 -15.29 -9.56
N GLY A 139 6.63 -14.25 -8.72
CA GLY A 139 7.65 -13.22 -8.59
C GLY A 139 7.47 -12.05 -9.54
N ALA A 140 6.34 -11.98 -10.26
CA ALA A 140 6.03 -10.84 -11.09
C ALA A 140 5.40 -9.72 -10.26
N THR A 141 5.78 -8.49 -10.55
CA THR A 141 5.25 -7.31 -9.86
C THR A 141 4.06 -6.77 -10.65
N TRP A 142 3.00 -6.43 -9.94
CA TRP A 142 1.85 -5.71 -10.46
C TRP A 142 1.82 -4.34 -9.80
N VAL A 143 1.72 -3.30 -10.61
CA VAL A 143 1.54 -1.93 -10.14
C VAL A 143 0.25 -1.40 -10.72
N VAL A 144 -0.56 -0.78 -9.87
CA VAL A 144 -1.76 -0.01 -10.27
C VAL A 144 -1.58 1.43 -9.86
N TRP A 145 -2.19 2.35 -10.60
CA TRP A 145 -2.15 3.79 -10.29
C TRP A 145 -3.33 4.50 -10.97
N SER A 146 -3.62 5.71 -10.50
CA SER A 146 -4.57 6.63 -11.13
C SER A 146 -3.84 7.43 -12.21
N ALA A 147 -4.39 7.54 -13.41
CA ALA A 147 -3.85 8.38 -14.49
C ALA A 147 -4.93 8.72 -15.51
N ASN A 148 -4.65 9.63 -16.44
CA ASN A 148 -5.55 9.94 -17.55
C ASN A 148 -4.83 10.00 -18.90
N ASP A 149 -5.59 9.90 -19.99
CA ASP A 149 -5.13 10.04 -21.37
C ASP A 149 -5.61 11.36 -21.99
N GLY A 150 -5.82 12.38 -21.16
CA GLY A 150 -6.45 13.67 -21.51
C GLY A 150 -7.94 13.74 -21.20
N GLY A 151 -8.53 12.66 -20.67
CA GLY A 151 -9.87 12.62 -20.09
C GLY A 151 -9.86 12.68 -18.56
N GLN A 152 -10.82 12.00 -17.94
CA GLN A 152 -10.88 11.82 -16.49
C GLN A 152 -9.80 10.86 -16.01
N ASP A 153 -9.49 10.89 -14.72
CA ASP A 153 -8.61 9.89 -14.12
C ASP A 153 -9.29 8.53 -14.08
N GLU A 154 -8.50 7.51 -14.39
CA GLU A 154 -8.91 6.13 -14.54
C GLU A 154 -7.86 5.23 -13.88
N ILE A 155 -8.22 3.98 -13.61
CA ILE A 155 -7.31 3.04 -12.98
C ILE A 155 -6.52 2.28 -14.04
N TYR A 156 -5.20 2.43 -14.01
CA TYR A 156 -4.30 1.71 -14.89
C TYR A 156 -3.45 0.70 -14.13
N PHE A 157 -2.96 -0.31 -14.85
CA PHE A 157 -2.00 -1.25 -14.32
C PHE A 157 -0.89 -1.57 -15.33
N ALA A 158 0.27 -1.98 -14.83
CA ALA A 158 1.31 -2.63 -15.60
C ALA A 158 1.99 -3.73 -14.80
N LYS A 159 2.50 -4.73 -15.51
CA LYS A 159 3.18 -5.89 -14.93
C LYS A 159 4.66 -5.86 -15.26
N TYR A 160 5.51 -6.05 -14.26
CA TYR A 160 6.95 -6.21 -14.43
C TYR A 160 7.34 -7.69 -14.37
N SER A 161 7.97 -8.15 -15.44
CA SER A 161 8.45 -9.53 -15.60
C SER A 161 9.86 -9.78 -15.02
N GLY A 162 10.47 -8.76 -14.41
CA GLY A 162 11.84 -8.81 -13.92
C GLY A 162 12.86 -8.17 -14.85
N SER A 163 12.50 -7.88 -16.10
CA SER A 163 13.31 -7.12 -17.04
C SER A 163 12.52 -6.08 -17.83
N ASN A 164 11.22 -6.32 -18.06
CA ASN A 164 10.37 -5.43 -18.86
C ASN A 164 9.01 -5.22 -18.19
N TRP A 165 8.46 -4.03 -18.40
CA TRP A 165 7.07 -3.68 -18.12
C TRP A 165 6.18 -4.04 -19.30
N THR A 166 4.96 -4.46 -19.03
CA THR A 166 3.88 -4.41 -20.03
C THR A 166 3.52 -2.95 -20.31
N ILE A 167 2.89 -2.70 -21.46
CA ILE A 167 2.24 -1.41 -21.71
C ILE A 167 1.13 -1.22 -20.67
N PRO A 168 0.96 0.00 -20.11
CA PRO A 168 -0.16 0.29 -19.22
C PRO A 168 -1.51 -0.03 -19.86
N MET A 169 -2.39 -0.69 -19.11
CA MET A 169 -3.73 -1.04 -19.53
C MET A 169 -4.73 -0.60 -18.47
N ARG A 170 -5.94 -0.21 -18.90
CA ARG A 170 -7.00 0.20 -17.98
C ARG A 170 -7.58 -1.02 -17.24
N VAL A 171 -7.96 -0.82 -15.98
CA VAL A 171 -8.59 -1.81 -15.10
C VAL A 171 -10.12 -1.73 -15.19
N ASN A 172 -10.65 -0.50 -15.26
CA ASN A 172 -12.07 -0.17 -15.21
C ASN A 172 -12.62 0.22 -16.60
N SER A 173 -13.95 0.28 -16.77
CA SER A 173 -14.59 0.60 -18.05
C SER A 173 -14.58 2.08 -18.43
N GLY A 174 -14.15 2.95 -17.52
CA GLY A 174 -14.15 4.40 -17.66
C GLY A 174 -15.50 5.06 -17.45
N ASN A 175 -15.50 6.30 -16.95
CA ASN A 175 -16.71 7.10 -16.75
C ASN A 175 -16.43 8.62 -16.78
N ASP A 176 -17.47 9.45 -16.67
CA ASP A 176 -17.35 10.91 -16.76
C ASP A 176 -16.85 11.58 -15.46
N VAL A 177 -16.46 10.80 -14.45
CA VAL A 177 -15.95 11.23 -13.15
C VAL A 177 -14.67 10.45 -12.81
N PRO A 178 -13.66 11.08 -12.18
CA PRO A 178 -12.42 10.41 -11.81
C PRO A 178 -12.64 9.13 -11.00
N ASP A 179 -11.98 8.03 -11.39
CA ASP A 179 -11.77 6.85 -10.57
C ASP A 179 -10.39 6.98 -9.89
N ILE A 180 -10.34 6.89 -8.56
CA ILE A 180 -9.16 7.30 -7.77
C ILE A 180 -8.78 6.30 -6.68
N LEU A 181 -7.57 6.50 -6.12
CA LEU A 181 -7.04 5.76 -4.97
C LEU A 181 -7.05 4.22 -5.14
N PRO A 182 -6.44 3.68 -6.22
CA PRO A 182 -6.42 2.25 -6.42
C PRO A 182 -5.51 1.54 -5.41
N VAL A 183 -5.94 0.36 -4.98
CA VAL A 183 -5.18 -0.55 -4.14
C VAL A 183 -5.19 -1.93 -4.79
N ILE A 184 -4.01 -2.54 -4.92
CA ILE A 184 -3.88 -3.91 -5.42
C ILE A 184 -3.45 -4.86 -4.29
N ALA A 185 -4.10 -6.02 -4.22
CA ALA A 185 -3.75 -7.10 -3.32
C ALA A 185 -3.86 -8.46 -4.01
N LEU A 186 -3.34 -9.51 -3.37
CA LEU A 186 -3.60 -10.88 -3.78
C LEU A 186 -4.69 -11.46 -2.90
N ASN A 187 -5.75 -12.00 -3.50
CA ASN A 187 -6.77 -12.73 -2.75
C ASN A 187 -6.23 -14.08 -2.22
N ALA A 188 -7.06 -14.84 -1.49
CA ALA A 188 -6.65 -16.12 -0.89
C ALA A 188 -6.10 -17.16 -1.89
N LYS A 189 -6.52 -17.09 -3.16
CA LYS A 189 -6.01 -17.97 -4.23
C LYS A 189 -4.64 -17.50 -4.75
N GLY A 190 -4.25 -16.26 -4.46
CA GLY A 190 -3.05 -15.61 -4.98
C GLY A 190 -3.31 -14.87 -6.28
N THR A 191 -4.56 -14.50 -6.55
CA THR A 191 -4.97 -13.79 -7.76
C THR A 191 -5.00 -12.29 -7.47
N PRO A 192 -4.45 -11.44 -8.36
CA PRO A 192 -4.53 -9.99 -8.23
C PRO A 192 -5.98 -9.50 -8.21
N GLU A 193 -6.26 -8.62 -7.27
CA GLU A 193 -7.54 -7.96 -7.05
C GLU A 193 -7.27 -6.47 -6.82
N VAL A 194 -8.01 -5.62 -7.51
CA VAL A 194 -7.86 -4.17 -7.44
C VAL A 194 -9.14 -3.59 -6.90
N THR A 195 -9.02 -2.71 -5.91
CA THR A 195 -10.12 -1.91 -5.41
C THR A 195 -9.82 -0.44 -5.59
N TRP A 196 -10.83 0.38 -5.86
CA TRP A 196 -10.67 1.83 -6.03
C TRP A 196 -11.95 2.57 -5.65
N GLN A 197 -11.88 3.88 -5.55
CA GLN A 197 -13.06 4.73 -5.39
C GLN A 197 -13.56 5.17 -6.77
N GLY A 198 -14.79 4.80 -7.10
CA GLY A 198 -15.45 5.20 -8.35
C GLY A 198 -16.79 5.87 -8.10
N TYR A 199 -17.24 6.71 -9.03
CA TYR A 199 -18.48 7.47 -8.86
C TYR A 199 -19.70 6.71 -9.38
N ARG A 200 -20.62 6.35 -8.48
CA ARG A 200 -21.89 5.67 -8.78
C ARG A 200 -22.99 6.25 -7.90
N HIS A 201 -24.23 6.28 -8.37
CA HIS A 201 -25.37 6.72 -7.55
C HIS A 201 -25.18 8.12 -6.91
N ASP A 202 -24.59 9.05 -7.66
CA ASP A 202 -24.24 10.41 -7.22
C ASP A 202 -23.25 10.49 -6.02
N THR A 203 -22.50 9.42 -5.73
CA THR A 203 -21.48 9.38 -4.67
C THR A 203 -20.25 8.55 -5.09
N TYR A 204 -19.14 8.69 -4.36
CA TYR A 204 -18.05 7.72 -4.45
C TYR A 204 -18.42 6.44 -3.70
N VAL A 205 -18.21 5.31 -4.35
CA VAL A 205 -18.36 3.95 -3.82
C VAL A 205 -17.06 3.19 -3.98
N GLN A 206 -16.85 2.15 -3.16
CA GLN A 206 -15.71 1.27 -3.32
C GLN A 206 -16.04 0.24 -4.40
N LEU A 207 -15.24 0.19 -5.46
CA LEU A 207 -15.35 -0.78 -6.54
C LEU A 207 -14.22 -1.81 -6.45
N GLN A 208 -14.44 -2.98 -7.04
CA GLN A 208 -13.47 -4.06 -7.11
C GLN A 208 -13.48 -4.73 -8.49
N SER A 209 -12.30 -5.14 -8.95
CA SER A 209 -12.16 -6.06 -10.09
C SER A 209 -11.04 -7.08 -9.83
N THR A 210 -11.23 -8.30 -10.33
CA THR A 210 -10.31 -9.42 -10.13
C THR A 210 -9.71 -9.88 -11.45
N TRP A 211 -8.40 -10.13 -11.46
CA TRP A 211 -7.71 -10.65 -12.64
C TRP A 211 -8.13 -12.09 -12.95
N ASN A 212 -8.60 -12.36 -14.17
CA ASN A 212 -9.07 -13.69 -14.58
C ASN A 212 -8.04 -14.53 -15.34
N GLY A 213 -6.84 -13.98 -15.61
CA GLY A 213 -5.80 -14.61 -16.42
C GLY A 213 -5.54 -13.89 -17.73
N GLU A 214 -6.56 -13.27 -18.31
CA GLU A 214 -6.52 -12.56 -19.60
C GLU A 214 -6.84 -11.06 -19.44
N GLY A 215 -7.70 -10.72 -18.49
CA GLY A 215 -8.14 -9.36 -18.20
C GLY A 215 -8.73 -9.21 -16.81
N TRP A 216 -9.20 -8.00 -16.52
CA TRP A 216 -9.95 -7.66 -15.32
C TRP A 216 -11.42 -8.07 -15.49
N SER A 217 -12.04 -8.56 -14.41
CA SER A 217 -13.46 -8.88 -14.37
C SER A 217 -14.33 -7.62 -14.49
N GLU A 218 -15.64 -7.83 -14.64
CA GLU A 218 -16.61 -6.75 -14.39
C GLU A 218 -16.40 -6.16 -12.99
N GLU A 219 -16.73 -4.87 -12.89
CA GLU A 219 -16.64 -4.08 -11.67
C GLU A 219 -17.74 -4.50 -10.70
N ILE A 220 -17.35 -4.74 -9.46
CA ILE A 220 -18.27 -5.08 -8.37
C ILE A 220 -18.24 -3.94 -7.36
N GLU A 221 -19.40 -3.37 -7.05
CA GLU A 221 -19.55 -2.44 -5.94
C GLU A 221 -19.49 -3.21 -4.62
N LEU A 222 -18.62 -2.76 -3.71
CA LEU A 222 -18.47 -3.33 -2.38
C LEU A 222 -19.42 -2.60 -1.42
N GLU A 223 -20.23 -3.39 -0.72
CA GLU A 223 -21.09 -2.89 0.34
C GLU A 223 -20.26 -2.23 1.44
N ALA A 224 -20.67 -1.03 1.88
CA ALA A 224 -20.08 -0.40 3.05
C ALA A 224 -20.26 -1.32 4.25
N ALA A 225 -19.18 -1.60 4.99
CA ALA A 225 -19.29 -2.31 6.25
C ALA A 225 -20.25 -1.54 7.16
N SER A 226 -21.37 -2.16 7.57
CA SER A 226 -22.29 -1.53 8.50
C SER A 226 -21.56 -1.26 9.81
N GLU A 227 -21.45 0.01 10.18
CA GLU A 227 -21.05 0.41 11.53
C GLU A 227 -22.15 0.00 12.51
N GLU A 228 -22.17 -1.26 12.93
CA GLU A 228 -22.95 -1.64 14.11
C GLU A 228 -22.28 -1.02 15.33
N THR A 229 -22.76 0.16 15.72
CA THR A 229 -22.35 0.85 16.94
C THR A 229 -23.00 0.15 18.12
N GLU A 230 -22.38 -0.90 18.64
CA GLU A 230 -22.77 -1.45 19.94
C GLU A 230 -22.23 -0.52 21.04
N VAL A 231 -23.07 0.41 21.52
CA VAL A 231 -22.73 1.31 22.63
C VAL A 231 -22.71 0.48 23.92
N ALA A 232 -21.56 -0.10 24.26
CA ALA A 232 -21.33 -0.63 25.59
C ALA A 232 -20.96 0.54 26.53
N GLU A 233 -21.87 0.86 27.44
CA GLU A 233 -21.65 1.81 28.54
C GLU A 233 -20.62 1.21 29.53
N VAL A 234 -19.40 1.77 29.59
CA VAL A 234 -18.35 1.34 30.52
C VAL A 234 -18.13 2.43 31.57
N THR A 235 -18.45 2.11 32.82
CA THR A 235 -18.15 2.90 34.02
C THR A 235 -16.65 2.89 34.30
N GLU A 236 -16.10 4.06 34.60
CA GLU A 236 -14.69 4.27 34.94
C GLU A 236 -14.27 3.50 36.20
N GLU A 237 -13.32 2.58 36.07
CA GLU A 237 -12.39 2.25 37.17
C GLU A 237 -10.95 2.48 36.71
N THR A 238 -10.28 3.37 37.44
CA THR A 238 -8.88 3.73 37.32
C THR A 238 -8.00 2.55 37.72
N SER A 239 -7.21 2.03 36.78
CA SER A 239 -6.06 1.18 37.11
C SER A 239 -4.82 1.64 36.34
N THR A 240 -3.78 1.97 37.10
CA THR A 240 -2.45 2.27 36.62
C THR A 240 -1.74 0.96 36.29
N GLU A 241 -1.73 0.55 35.02
CA GLU A 241 -0.90 -0.57 34.57
C GLU A 241 0.07 -0.14 33.47
N THR A 242 1.34 -0.43 33.74
CA THR A 242 2.49 -0.19 32.87
C THR A 242 2.50 -1.27 31.78
N ALA A 243 1.78 -1.04 30.69
CA ALA A 243 1.74 -1.97 29.57
C ALA A 243 3.07 -1.96 28.79
N THR A 244 3.91 -2.97 29.01
CA THR A 244 5.01 -3.33 28.12
C THR A 244 4.46 -4.09 26.91
N ASN A 245 3.89 -3.36 25.95
CA ASN A 245 3.32 -3.94 24.73
C ASN A 245 4.41 -4.33 23.73
N ALA A 246 4.62 -5.64 23.56
CA ALA A 246 5.55 -6.21 22.60
C ALA A 246 4.90 -6.54 21.24
N SER A 247 5.45 -5.93 20.18
CA SER A 247 5.57 -6.43 18.79
C SER A 247 4.38 -6.31 17.81
N ILE A 248 3.65 -5.19 17.84
CA ILE A 248 3.50 -4.46 16.57
C ILE A 248 4.86 -3.82 16.35
N ALA A 249 5.48 -3.95 15.17
CA ALA A 249 6.68 -3.17 14.88
C ALA A 249 6.24 -1.70 14.88
N ASN A 250 6.34 -1.04 16.03
CA ASN A 250 6.06 0.37 16.15
C ASN A 250 6.84 1.08 15.04
N MET A 251 6.19 2.07 14.42
CA MET A 251 6.85 2.92 13.44
C MET A 251 8.18 3.38 14.04
N PRO A 252 9.31 3.24 13.33
CA PRO A 252 10.59 3.62 13.90
C PRO A 252 10.58 5.07 14.33
N SER A 253 11.18 5.38 15.48
CA SER A 253 11.16 6.72 16.07
C SER A 253 11.88 7.78 15.24
N PHE A 254 12.68 7.36 14.24
CA PHE A 254 13.32 8.27 13.28
C PHE A 254 12.36 8.75 12.18
N ILE A 255 11.14 8.22 12.09
CA ILE A 255 10.09 8.72 11.20
C ILE A 255 9.23 9.71 11.99
N GLU A 256 9.53 11.00 11.80
CA GLU A 256 8.82 12.09 12.47
C GLU A 256 7.41 12.32 11.90
N HIS A 257 7.23 12.03 10.61
CA HIS A 257 5.99 12.22 9.86
C HIS A 257 5.44 10.87 9.32
N PRO A 258 4.80 10.05 10.17
CA PRO A 258 4.30 8.73 9.78
C PRO A 258 3.19 8.80 8.71
N GLU A 259 2.54 9.95 8.52
CA GLU A 259 1.55 10.20 7.47
C GLU A 259 2.13 10.14 6.05
N TYR A 260 3.45 10.28 5.90
CA TYR A 260 4.16 10.14 4.62
C TYR A 260 4.89 8.80 4.51
N ALA A 261 4.64 7.86 5.43
CA ALA A 261 5.23 6.55 5.47
C ALA A 261 4.26 5.45 5.03
N PHE A 262 4.81 4.41 4.42
CA PHE A 262 4.12 3.17 4.12
C PHE A 262 4.87 2.01 4.78
N LEU A 263 4.12 1.21 5.55
CA LEU A 263 4.63 0.05 6.26
C LEU A 263 4.08 -1.25 5.64
N ARG A 264 4.99 -2.13 5.22
CA ARG A 264 4.68 -3.49 4.78
C ARG A 264 5.18 -4.49 5.80
N VAL A 265 4.29 -5.33 6.33
CA VAL A 265 4.64 -6.42 7.24
C VAL A 265 4.50 -7.77 6.55
N TYR A 266 5.45 -8.67 6.78
CA TYR A 266 5.42 -10.01 6.21
C TYR A 266 5.22 -11.03 7.33
N LYS A 267 4.11 -11.76 7.25
CA LYS A 267 3.82 -12.83 8.22
C LYS A 267 4.82 -13.97 8.03
N SER A 268 5.36 -14.45 9.14
CA SER A 268 6.12 -15.70 9.15
C SER A 268 5.23 -16.88 8.85
N SER A 269 5.79 -17.91 8.22
CA SER A 269 5.13 -19.21 8.18
C SER A 269 5.06 -19.74 9.61
N ILE A 270 3.87 -20.01 10.13
CA ILE A 270 3.69 -20.65 11.45
C ILE A 270 4.50 -21.94 11.43
N VAL A 271 5.59 -21.98 12.20
CA VAL A 271 6.29 -23.24 12.50
C VAL A 271 5.38 -23.99 13.47
N LYS A 272 4.77 -25.08 12.99
CA LYS A 272 4.09 -26.05 13.85
C LYS A 272 5.09 -26.87 14.64
#